data_AF-A0A494XNQ6-F1
#
_entry.id   AF-A0A494XNQ6-F1
#
_cell.length_a   1.000
_cell.length_b   1.000
_cell.length_c   1.000
_cell.angle_alpha   90.00
_cell.angle_beta   90.00
_cell.angle_gamma   90.00
#
_symmetry.space_group_name_H-M   'P 1'
#
loop_
_entity.id
_entity.type
_entity.pdbx_description
1 polymer ?
#
loop_
_entity_poly.entity_id
_entity_poly.type
_entity_poly.pdbx_seq_one_letter_code
_entity_poly.pdbx_strand_id
1 'polypeptide(L)'
;MADRLMRTETAQCLARESLNEEQYRILLSFDGPRQHTFKELRDKALTNVATLAMNVDRLDERKLVNKMRDPSHKRRTYASITDEGRALVDRVQHDVERAHTEVERAFGTSNASMLKNLLVEFVRVGEVAH
;
A
#
# COMPACT_ATOMS: atom_id res chain seq x y z
N MET A 1 4.34 -22.81 1.70
CA MET A 1 4.42 -22.85 0.21
C MET A 1 3.44 -21.86 -0.42
N ALA A 2 2.16 -21.84 -0.01
CA ALA A 2 1.17 -20.86 -0.47
C ALA A 2 1.59 -19.38 -0.24
N ASP A 3 2.07 -19.02 0.95
CA ASP A 3 2.57 -17.65 1.26
C ASP A 3 3.68 -17.20 0.29
N ARG A 4 4.65 -18.07 0.00
CA ARG A 4 5.75 -17.74 -0.92
C ARG A 4 5.26 -17.52 -2.35
N LEU A 5 4.32 -18.33 -2.82
CA LEU A 5 3.75 -18.20 -4.17
C LEU A 5 2.98 -16.88 -4.29
N MET A 6 2.08 -16.61 -3.34
CA MET A 6 1.31 -15.36 -3.28
C MET A 6 2.22 -14.13 -3.22
N ARG A 7 3.29 -14.15 -2.42
CA ARG A 7 4.28 -13.05 -2.38
C ARG A 7 4.98 -12.84 -3.71
N THR A 8 5.34 -13.93 -4.39
CA THR A 8 6.02 -13.87 -5.69
C THR A 8 5.10 -13.29 -6.77
N GLU A 9 3.85 -13.73 -6.82
CA GLU A 9 2.83 -13.21 -7.74
C GLU A 9 2.54 -11.73 -7.49
N THR A 10 2.39 -11.33 -6.21
CA THR A 10 2.23 -9.92 -5.85
C THR A 10 3.42 -9.09 -6.32
N ALA A 11 4.65 -9.55 -6.07
CA ALA A 11 5.85 -8.84 -6.52
C ALA A 11 5.90 -8.70 -8.05
N GLN A 12 5.41 -9.70 -8.81
CA GLN A 12 5.30 -9.60 -10.27
C GLN A 12 4.26 -8.57 -10.72
N CYS A 13 3.09 -8.52 -10.08
CA CYS A 13 2.07 -7.50 -10.37
C CYS A 13 2.61 -6.09 -10.09
N LEU A 14 3.33 -5.91 -8.98
CA LEU A 14 3.98 -4.63 -8.66
C LEU A 14 5.03 -4.24 -9.70
N ALA A 15 5.87 -5.19 -10.12
CA ALA A 15 6.92 -4.94 -11.10
C ALA A 15 6.37 -4.49 -12.46
N ARG A 16 5.19 -4.98 -12.89
CA ARG A 16 4.52 -4.54 -14.13
C ARG A 16 4.16 -3.06 -14.12
N GLU A 17 3.80 -2.53 -12.96
CA GLU A 17 3.49 -1.12 -12.74
C GLU A 17 4.73 -0.33 -12.28
N SER A 18 5.93 -0.91 -12.42
CA SER A 18 7.21 -0.34 -11.98
C SER A 18 7.22 0.07 -10.50
N LEU A 19 6.51 -0.68 -9.65
CA LEU A 19 6.49 -0.49 -8.21
C LEU A 19 7.30 -1.56 -7.50
N ASN A 20 7.85 -1.20 -6.34
CA ASN A 20 8.29 -2.16 -5.33
C ASN A 20 7.29 -2.23 -4.16
N GLU A 21 7.47 -3.20 -3.27
CA GLU A 21 6.58 -3.40 -2.12
C GLU A 21 6.52 -2.20 -1.16
N GLU A 22 7.62 -1.46 -0.98
CA GLU A 22 7.66 -0.29 -0.10
C GLU A 22 6.83 0.87 -0.67
N GLN A 23 7.00 1.16 -1.96
CA GLN A 23 6.26 2.19 -2.67
C GLN A 23 4.77 1.87 -2.66
N TYR A 24 4.41 0.60 -2.89
CA TYR A 24 3.03 0.17 -2.82
C TYR A 24 2.43 0.33 -1.41
N ARG A 25 3.16 -0.07 -0.36
CA ARG A 25 2.73 0.18 1.03
C ARG A 25 2.55 1.66 1.34
N ILE A 26 3.40 2.53 0.80
CA ILE A 26 3.25 3.97 0.96
C ILE A 26 1.98 4.46 0.27
N LEU A 27 1.69 4.01 -0.96
CA LEU A 27 0.46 4.37 -1.66
C LEU A 27 -0.80 3.92 -0.91
N LEU A 28 -0.79 2.71 -0.33
CA LEU A 28 -1.87 2.19 0.50
C LEU A 28 -2.05 2.94 1.83
N SER A 29 -1.03 3.66 2.31
CA SER A 29 -1.10 4.39 3.59
C SER A 29 -1.89 5.70 3.52
N PHE A 30 -2.21 6.17 2.32
CA PHE A 30 -3.00 7.38 2.12
C PHE A 30 -4.50 7.11 2.36
N ASP A 31 -5.15 8.06 3.02
CA ASP A 31 -6.59 8.08 3.25
C ASP A 31 -7.28 9.00 2.24
N GLY A 32 -7.52 8.47 1.04
CA GLY A 32 -8.07 9.24 -0.09
C GLY A 32 -7.23 10.48 -0.42
N PRO A 33 -7.83 11.61 -0.85
CA PRO A 33 -7.10 12.81 -1.24
C PRO A 33 -6.57 13.64 -0.05
N ARG A 34 -6.79 13.19 1.20
CA ARG A 34 -6.31 13.90 2.40
C ARG A 34 -4.79 13.99 2.39
N GLN A 35 -4.27 15.15 2.81
CA GLN A 35 -2.84 15.34 3.04
C GLN A 35 -2.40 14.68 4.36
N HIS A 36 -1.25 14.03 4.33
CA HIS A 36 -0.64 13.40 5.51
C HIS A 36 0.77 13.96 5.70
N THR A 37 1.15 14.14 6.96
CA THR A 37 2.54 14.38 7.32
C THR A 37 3.37 13.13 7.06
N PHE A 38 4.67 13.30 6.84
CA PHE A 38 5.58 12.15 6.71
C PHE A 38 5.63 11.29 7.97
N LYS A 39 5.35 11.87 9.16
CA LYS A 39 5.25 11.10 10.40
C LYS A 39 4.05 10.15 10.36
N GLU A 40 2.87 10.64 9.97
CA GLU A 40 1.67 9.81 9.84
C GLU A 40 1.86 8.71 8.79
N LEU A 41 2.42 9.05 7.61
CA LEU A 41 2.67 8.07 6.55
C LEU A 41 3.68 7.00 6.98
N ARG A 42 4.73 7.38 7.71
CA ARG A 42 5.71 6.44 8.26
C ARG A 42 5.04 5.42 9.19
N ASP A 43 4.22 5.92 10.11
CA ASP A 43 3.57 5.10 11.12
C ASP A 43 2.61 4.08 10.47
N LYS A 44 1.94 4.47 9.37
CA LYS A 44 1.08 3.59 8.58
C LYS A 44 1.83 2.64 7.64
N ALA A 45 2.87 3.11 6.95
CA ALA A 45 3.60 2.31 5.96
C ALA A 45 4.65 1.36 6.58
N LEU A 46 4.84 1.43 7.89
CA LEU A 46 5.81 0.62 8.65
C LEU A 46 7.22 0.71 8.06
N THR A 47 7.69 1.94 7.83
CA THR A 47 9.02 2.24 7.29
C THR A 47 9.72 3.31 8.14
N ASN A 48 10.96 3.68 7.81
CA ASN A 48 11.65 4.79 8.46
C ASN A 48 11.51 6.10 7.64
N VAL A 49 11.81 7.25 8.25
CA VAL A 49 11.60 8.57 7.62
C VAL A 49 12.48 8.78 6.37
N ALA A 50 13.72 8.29 6.38
CA ALA A 50 14.64 8.47 5.25
C ALA A 50 14.19 7.66 4.03
N THR A 51 13.82 6.40 4.25
CA THR A 51 13.26 5.51 3.21
C THR A 51 11.92 6.03 2.70
N LEU A 52 11.06 6.53 3.60
CA LEU A 52 9.79 7.17 3.20
C LEU A 52 10.05 8.35 2.28
N ALA A 53 10.94 9.27 2.67
CA ALA A 53 11.21 10.47 1.88
C ALA A 53 11.73 10.14 0.47
N MET A 54 12.71 9.23 0.39
CA MET A 54 13.23 8.76 -0.89
C MET A 54 12.14 8.13 -1.79
N ASN A 55 11.25 7.33 -1.22
CA ASN A 55 10.18 6.70 -2.00
C ASN A 55 9.08 7.70 -2.38
N VAL A 56 8.72 8.63 -1.51
CA VAL A 56 7.77 9.71 -1.82
C VAL A 56 8.33 10.60 -2.93
N ASP A 57 9.62 10.91 -2.92
CA ASP A 57 10.27 11.69 -3.99
C ASP A 57 10.13 10.98 -5.35
N ARG A 58 10.39 9.67 -5.41
CA ARG A 58 10.22 8.87 -6.64
C ARG A 58 8.76 8.78 -7.11
N LEU A 59 7.82 8.68 -6.17
CA LEU A 59 6.40 8.65 -6.47
C LEU A 59 5.90 10.02 -6.98
N ASP A 60 6.45 11.11 -6.45
CA ASP A 60 6.17 12.50 -6.83
C ASP A 60 6.70 12.80 -8.24
N GLU A 61 7.92 12.35 -8.56
CA GLU A 61 8.50 12.38 -9.91
C GLU A 61 7.62 11.65 -10.94
N ARG A 62 6.95 10.58 -10.51
CA ARG A 62 6.00 9.80 -11.30
C ARG A 62 4.56 10.34 -11.26
N LYS A 63 4.29 11.45 -10.57
CA LYS A 63 2.97 12.06 -10.40
C LYS A 63 1.93 11.16 -9.71
N LEU A 64 2.37 10.15 -8.97
CA LEU A 64 1.48 9.26 -8.20
C LEU A 64 1.13 9.87 -6.83
N VAL A 65 1.97 10.77 -6.34
CA VAL A 65 1.72 11.58 -5.13
C VAL A 65 2.09 13.03 -5.42
N ASN A 66 1.60 13.94 -4.60
CA ASN A 66 2.01 15.34 -4.57
C ASN A 66 2.72 15.62 -3.25
N LYS A 67 4.01 15.98 -3.31
CA LYS A 67 4.78 16.40 -2.13
C LYS A 67 4.73 17.92 -1.97
N MET A 68 4.37 18.38 -0.77
CA MET A 68 4.19 19.79 -0.45
C MET A 68 5.01 20.17 0.78
N ARG A 69 5.62 21.35 0.74
CA ARG A 69 6.27 21.95 1.92
C ARG A 69 5.31 22.93 2.57
N ASP A 70 5.24 22.91 3.90
CA ASP A 70 4.48 23.90 4.66
C ASP A 70 5.11 25.30 4.49
N PRO A 71 4.37 26.28 3.94
CA PRO A 71 4.86 27.64 3.74
C PRO A 71 5.21 28.35 5.06
N SER A 72 4.48 28.03 6.14
CA SER A 72 4.57 28.66 7.46
C SER A 72 5.59 27.95 8.35
N HIS A 73 5.80 26.64 8.14
CA HIS A 73 6.76 25.83 8.87
C HIS A 73 7.62 24.99 7.92
N LYS A 74 8.71 25.56 7.38
CA LYS A 74 9.64 24.89 6.44
C LYS A 74 10.18 23.51 6.85
N ARG A 75 10.00 23.09 8.11
CA ARG A 75 10.38 21.77 8.64
C ARG A 75 9.27 20.70 8.50
N ARG A 76 8.06 21.05 8.07
CA ARG A 76 6.94 20.11 7.87
C ARG A 76 6.73 19.85 6.38
N THR A 77 6.78 18.57 6.02
CA THR A 77 6.51 18.07 4.68
C THR A 77 5.24 17.24 4.71
N TYR A 78 4.38 17.49 3.74
CA TYR A 78 3.12 16.80 3.53
C TYR A 78 3.17 16.06 2.20
N ALA A 79 2.37 15.00 2.09
CA ALA A 79 2.05 14.41 0.80
C ALA A 79 0.56 14.06 0.72
N SER A 80 0.03 14.01 -0.49
CA SER A 80 -1.27 13.40 -0.80
C SER A 80 -1.13 12.51 -2.02
N ILE A 81 -1.97 11.48 -2.13
CA ILE A 81 -2.03 10.64 -3.33
C ILE A 81 -2.80 11.35 -4.44
N THR A 82 -2.33 11.24 -5.69
CA THR A 82 -3.03 11.77 -6.86
C THR A 82 -4.12 10.83 -7.33
N ASP A 83 -4.95 11.28 -8.26
CA ASP A 83 -5.95 10.43 -8.92
C ASP A 83 -5.28 9.31 -9.71
N GLU A 84 -4.14 9.60 -10.34
CA GLU A 84 -3.31 8.61 -11.04
C GLU A 84 -2.72 7.57 -10.08
N GLY A 85 -2.24 8.01 -8.90
CA GLY A 85 -1.78 7.13 -7.84
C GLY A 85 -2.86 6.17 -7.36
N ARG A 86 -4.09 6.66 -7.14
CA ARG A 86 -5.22 5.81 -6.73
C ARG A 86 -5.61 4.82 -7.82
N ALA A 87 -5.73 5.28 -9.06
CA ALA A 87 -6.04 4.42 -10.19
C ALA A 87 -4.98 3.32 -10.39
N LEU A 88 -3.71 3.61 -10.10
CA LEU A 88 -2.65 2.61 -10.14
C LEU A 88 -2.80 1.58 -9.02
N VAL A 89 -3.10 2.00 -7.79
CA VAL A 89 -3.41 1.09 -6.68
C VAL A 89 -4.55 0.15 -7.05
N ASP A 90 -5.64 0.68 -7.59
CA ASP A 90 -6.81 -0.12 -7.98
C ASP A 90 -6.45 -1.17 -9.04
N ARG A 91 -5.63 -0.82 -10.05
CA ARG A 91 -5.15 -1.78 -11.05
C ARG A 91 -4.29 -2.87 -10.45
N VAL A 92 -3.33 -2.50 -9.60
CA VAL A 92 -2.45 -3.47 -8.92
C VAL A 92 -3.29 -4.42 -8.06
N GLN A 93 -4.23 -3.89 -7.28
CA GLN A 93 -5.08 -4.70 -6.43
C GLN A 93 -5.88 -5.71 -7.25
N HIS A 94 -6.48 -5.26 -8.36
CA HIS A 94 -7.21 -6.16 -9.26
C HIS A 94 -6.33 -7.27 -9.84
N ASP A 95 -5.10 -6.95 -10.27
CA ASP A 95 -4.17 -7.93 -10.81
C ASP A 95 -3.68 -8.92 -9.74
N VAL A 96 -3.47 -8.47 -8.51
CA VAL A 96 -3.11 -9.33 -7.36
C VAL A 96 -4.26 -10.28 -7.03
N GLU A 97 -5.50 -9.79 -6.95
CA GLU A 97 -6.69 -10.62 -6.70
C GLU A 97 -6.87 -11.69 -7.80
N ARG A 98 -6.62 -11.32 -9.06
CA ARG A 98 -6.65 -12.26 -10.18
C ARG A 98 -5.56 -13.32 -10.07
N ALA A 99 -4.33 -12.95 -9.70
CA ALA A 99 -3.25 -13.91 -9.52
C ALA A 99 -3.55 -14.89 -8.38
N HIS A 100 -4.09 -14.40 -7.25
CA HIS A 100 -4.41 -15.25 -6.09
C HIS A 100 -5.59 -16.20 -6.32
N THR A 101 -6.41 -15.97 -7.35
CA THR A 101 -7.60 -16.78 -7.66
C THR A 101 -7.30 -18.28 -7.81
N GLU A 102 -6.16 -18.65 -8.39
CA GLU A 102 -5.80 -20.08 -8.56
C GLU A 102 -5.50 -20.76 -7.22
N VAL A 103 -4.76 -20.09 -6.35
CA VAL A 103 -4.46 -20.57 -4.99
C VAL A 103 -5.73 -20.67 -4.16
N GLU A 104 -6.63 -19.68 -4.27
CA GLU A 104 -7.92 -19.69 -3.58
C GLU A 104 -8.85 -20.80 -4.05
N ARG A 105 -8.86 -21.09 -5.37
CA ARG A 105 -9.61 -22.22 -5.92
C ARG A 105 -9.06 -23.56 -5.42
N ALA A 106 -7.73 -23.72 -5.39
CA ALA A 106 -7.10 -24.93 -4.87
C ALA A 106 -7.35 -25.15 -3.36
N PHE A 107 -7.43 -24.07 -2.58
CA PHE A 107 -7.74 -24.12 -1.15
C PHE A 107 -9.24 -24.27 -0.85
N GLY A 108 -10.10 -23.94 -1.82
CA GLY A 108 -11.54 -23.86 -1.70
C GLY A 108 -11.98 -22.44 -1.38
N THR A 109 -12.81 -21.85 -2.25
CA THR A 109 -13.23 -20.44 -2.18
C THR A 109 -13.93 -20.07 -0.88
N SER A 110 -14.72 -20.99 -0.31
CA SER A 110 -15.36 -20.81 1.00
C SER A 110 -14.34 -20.73 2.13
N ASN A 111 -13.34 -21.60 2.14
CA ASN A 111 -12.29 -21.62 3.15
C ASN A 111 -11.38 -20.38 3.02
N ALA A 112 -11.05 -19.98 1.79
CA ALA A 112 -10.30 -18.76 1.53
C ALA A 112 -11.04 -17.52 2.05
N SER A 113 -12.35 -17.44 1.78
CA SER A 113 -13.20 -16.34 2.27
C SER A 113 -13.27 -16.31 3.80
N MET A 114 -13.45 -17.46 4.44
CA MET A 114 -13.46 -17.57 5.90
C MET A 114 -12.11 -17.14 6.51
N LEU A 115 -11.00 -17.59 5.96
CA LEU A 115 -9.67 -17.20 6.40
C LEU A 115 -9.45 -15.69 6.26
N LYS A 116 -9.81 -15.10 5.13
CA LYS A 116 -9.73 -13.64 4.92
C LYS A 116 -10.55 -12.87 5.94
N ASN A 117 -11.78 -13.30 6.22
CA ASN A 117 -12.63 -12.67 7.22
C ASN A 117 -12.02 -12.74 8.63
N LEU A 118 -11.50 -13.91 9.02
CA LEU A 118 -10.82 -14.08 10.32
C LEU A 118 -9.57 -13.19 10.43
N LEU A 119 -8.80 -13.03 9.36
CA LEU A 119 -7.64 -12.13 9.35
C LEU A 119 -8.06 -10.65 9.48
N VAL A 120 -9.13 -10.23 8.80
CA VAL A 120 -9.68 -8.87 8.94
C VAL A 120 -10.16 -8.61 10.36
N GLU A 121 -10.87 -9.57 10.97
CA GLU A 121 -11.29 -9.48 12.37
C GLU A 121 -10.09 -9.40 13.32
N PHE A 122 -9.07 -10.24 13.09
CA PHE A 122 -7.85 -10.24 13.90
C PHE A 122 -7.10 -8.91 13.85
N VAL A 123 -6.94 -8.32 12.65
CA VAL A 123 -6.30 -7.01 12.48
C VAL A 123 -7.08 -5.93 13.22
N ARG A 124 -8.41 -5.89 13.09
CA ARG A 124 -9.26 -4.91 13.80
C ARG A 124 -9.11 -5.00 15.32
N VAL A 125 -9.04 -6.22 15.87
CA VAL A 125 -8.82 -6.42 17.31
C VAL A 125 -7.45 -5.86 17.73
N GLY A 126 -6.42 -6.04 16.90
CA GLY A 126 -5.09 -5.48 17.15
C GLY A 126 -5.03 -3.95 17.09
N GLU A 127 -5.80 -3.32 16.21
CA GLU A 127 -5.88 -1.85 16.09
C GLU A 127 -6.58 -1.17 17.27
N VAL A 128 -7.50 -1.86 17.95
CA VAL A 128 -8.23 -1.36 19.13
C VAL A 128 -7.44 -1.56 20.44
N ALA A 129 -6.47 -2.48 20.44
CA ALA A 129 -5.67 -2.83 21.61
C ALA A 129 -4.45 -1.91 21.85
N HIS A 130 -4.30 -0.84 21.05
CA HIS A 130 -3.21 0.15 21.10
C HIS A 130 -3.75 1.58 21.10
#